data_AF-A0A0G2ARL5-F1
#
_entry.id   AF-A0A0G2ARL5-F1
#
_cell.length_a   1.000
_cell.length_b   1.000
_cell.length_c   1.000
_cell.angle_alpha   90.00
_cell.angle_beta   90.00
_cell.angle_gamma   90.00
#
_symmetry.space_group_name_H-M   'P 1'
#
loop_
_entity.id
_entity.type
_entity.pdbx_description
1 polymer ?
#
loop_
_entity_poly.entity_id
_entity_poly.type
_entity_poly.pdbx_seq_one_letter_code
_entity_poly.pdbx_strand_id
1 'polypeptide(L)'
;MAELPEDVRQSIQSSNFDKKLQDIAAKHQLHIDQTGGLEDETLLVMMGFTEPAEFAKHIENQARVPQGKAQQIAGDVSQQIFLPIRESMKKFMDGQQKAVAPAPQPPMLPQTPPAPAPPPVPPSAPKPPEQKPPAYKMDPYREPPE
;
A
#
# COMPACT_ATOMS: atom_id res chain seq x y z
N MET A 1 -1.11 -22.74 -2.02
CA MET A 1 -1.74 -22.02 -3.15
C MET A 1 -3.20 -21.70 -2.81
N ALA A 2 -3.40 -20.85 -1.82
CA ALA A 2 -4.67 -20.23 -1.44
C ALA A 2 -4.20 -18.93 -0.76
N GLU A 3 -4.62 -17.75 -1.18
CA GLU A 3 -5.65 -16.98 -0.46
C GLU A 3 -6.00 -15.71 -1.27
N LEU A 4 -6.14 -15.81 -2.59
CA LEU A 4 -6.75 -14.74 -3.37
C LEU A 4 -8.27 -14.80 -3.15
N PRO A 5 -8.93 -13.72 -2.65
CA PRO A 5 -10.39 -13.65 -2.59
C PRO A 5 -10.96 -13.91 -4.00
N GLU A 6 -11.99 -14.75 -4.10
CA GLU A 6 -12.56 -15.15 -5.40
C GLU A 6 -12.95 -13.95 -6.27
N ASP A 7 -13.38 -12.86 -5.65
CA ASP A 7 -13.72 -11.60 -6.32
C ASP A 7 -12.54 -10.97 -7.08
N VAL A 8 -11.33 -11.02 -6.48
CA VAL A 8 -10.10 -10.53 -7.10
C VAL A 8 -9.65 -11.49 -8.19
N ARG A 9 -9.74 -12.80 -7.92
CA ARG A 9 -9.39 -13.86 -8.89
C ARG A 9 -10.28 -13.79 -10.14
N GLN A 10 -11.58 -13.61 -9.97
CA GLN A 10 -12.53 -13.46 -11.07
C GLN A 10 -12.34 -12.13 -11.80
N SER A 11 -12.06 -11.02 -11.10
CA SER A 11 -11.77 -9.74 -11.75
C SER A 11 -10.50 -9.80 -12.60
N ILE A 12 -9.45 -10.48 -12.14
CA ILE A 12 -8.21 -10.69 -12.90
C ILE A 12 -8.49 -11.55 -14.15
N GLN A 13 -9.15 -12.71 -13.97
CA GLN A 13 -9.48 -13.62 -15.09
C GLN A 13 -10.43 -12.98 -16.11
N SER A 14 -11.34 -12.09 -15.69
CA SER A 14 -12.29 -11.44 -16.60
C SER A 14 -11.70 -10.23 -17.35
N SER A 15 -10.62 -9.61 -16.84
CA SER A 15 -10.18 -8.27 -17.28
C SER A 15 -9.10 -8.23 -18.37
N ASN A 16 -8.86 -9.34 -19.09
CA ASN A 16 -7.76 -9.43 -20.06
C ASN A 16 -6.40 -9.06 -19.44
N PHE A 17 -6.21 -9.32 -18.15
CA PHE A 17 -4.99 -8.97 -17.41
C PHE A 17 -3.75 -9.55 -18.09
N ASP A 18 -3.74 -10.86 -18.33
CA ASP A 18 -2.65 -11.57 -19.01
C ASP A 18 -2.33 -10.96 -20.37
N LYS A 19 -3.35 -10.65 -21.17
CA LYS A 19 -3.16 -10.03 -22.50
C LYS A 19 -2.55 -8.63 -22.41
N LYS A 20 -3.02 -7.80 -21.48
CA LYS A 20 -2.49 -6.45 -21.29
C LYS A 20 -1.06 -6.49 -20.80
N LEU A 21 -0.75 -7.40 -19.88
CA LEU A 21 0.60 -7.59 -19.38
C LEU A 21 1.53 -8.07 -20.50
N GLN A 22 1.06 -8.99 -21.34
CA GLN A 22 1.80 -9.50 -22.48
C GLN A 22 2.04 -8.42 -23.54
N ASP A 23 1.07 -7.52 -23.79
CA ASP A 23 1.21 -6.37 -24.68
C ASP A 23 2.26 -5.38 -24.17
N ILE A 24 2.23 -5.06 -22.87
CA ILE A 24 3.24 -4.21 -22.22
C ILE A 24 4.62 -4.87 -22.29
N ALA A 25 4.71 -6.17 -22.04
CA ALA A 25 5.96 -6.91 -22.13
C ALA A 25 6.52 -6.91 -23.55
N ALA A 26 5.67 -7.10 -24.56
CA ALA A 26 6.06 -7.04 -25.97
C ALA A 26 6.51 -5.62 -26.37
N LYS A 27 5.77 -4.60 -25.96
CA LYS A 27 6.08 -3.18 -26.21
C LYS A 27 7.44 -2.78 -25.64
N HIS A 28 7.78 -3.29 -24.46
CA HIS A 28 9.06 -3.02 -23.79
C HIS A 28 10.13 -4.08 -24.10
N GLN A 29 9.86 -5.05 -24.99
CA GLN A 29 10.76 -6.14 -25.35
C GLN A 29 11.33 -6.86 -24.12
N LEU A 30 10.47 -7.19 -23.15
CA LEU A 30 10.84 -7.95 -21.96
C LEU A 30 11.01 -9.42 -22.32
N HIS A 31 12.03 -10.07 -21.74
CA HIS A 31 12.18 -11.51 -21.83
C HIS A 31 11.18 -12.24 -20.93
N ILE A 32 10.94 -13.53 -21.20
CA ILE A 32 9.99 -14.36 -20.44
C ILE A 32 10.26 -14.30 -18.92
N ASP A 33 11.53 -14.35 -18.53
CA ASP A 33 11.96 -14.24 -17.12
C ASP A 33 11.58 -12.89 -16.49
N GLN A 34 11.78 -11.80 -17.24
CA GLN A 34 11.44 -10.44 -16.80
C GLN A 34 9.93 -10.20 -16.75
N THR A 35 9.19 -10.79 -17.68
CA THR A 35 7.73 -10.74 -17.71
C THR A 35 7.15 -11.46 -16.49
N GLY A 36 7.73 -12.60 -16.09
CA GLY A 36 7.34 -13.30 -14.86
C GLY A 36 7.52 -12.42 -13.62
N GLY A 37 8.68 -11.77 -13.48
CA GLY A 37 8.92 -10.83 -12.36
C GLY A 37 7.98 -9.61 -12.38
N LEU A 38 7.62 -9.11 -13.57
CA LEU A 38 6.63 -8.04 -13.72
C LEU A 38 5.23 -8.51 -13.29
N GLU A 39 4.83 -9.71 -13.70
CA GLU A 39 3.53 -10.29 -13.35
C GLU A 39 3.38 -10.46 -11.84
N ASP A 40 4.38 -11.04 -11.20
CA ASP A 40 4.38 -11.29 -9.75
C ASP A 40 4.30 -9.98 -8.96
N GLU A 41 5.11 -8.99 -9.31
CA GLU A 41 5.05 -7.67 -8.68
C GLU A 41 3.71 -6.96 -8.94
N THR A 42 3.15 -7.09 -10.15
CA THR A 42 1.85 -6.49 -10.47
C THR A 42 0.75 -7.11 -9.62
N LEU A 43 0.78 -8.44 -9.43
CA LEU A 43 -0.13 -9.16 -8.55
C LEU A 43 0.04 -8.73 -7.09
N LEU A 44 1.27 -8.60 -6.60
CA LEU A 44 1.58 -8.13 -5.25
C LEU A 44 1.03 -6.73 -4.98
N VAL A 45 1.16 -5.80 -5.93
CA VAL A 45 0.56 -4.46 -5.84
C VAL A 45 -0.96 -4.53 -5.83
N MET A 46 -1.57 -5.36 -6.69
CA MET A 46 -3.01 -5.51 -6.75
C MET A 46 -3.60 -6.10 -5.46
N MET A 47 -2.85 -6.99 -4.80
CA MET A 47 -3.21 -7.56 -3.50
C MET A 47 -2.94 -6.59 -2.33
N GLY A 48 -2.25 -5.48 -2.58
CA GLY A 48 -1.90 -4.49 -1.56
C GLY A 48 -0.69 -4.87 -0.69
N PHE A 49 0.09 -5.89 -1.08
CA PHE A 49 1.36 -6.23 -0.42
C PHE A 49 2.47 -5.23 -0.75
N THR A 50 2.44 -4.69 -1.97
CA THR A 50 3.41 -3.69 -2.44
C THR A 50 2.71 -2.36 -2.69
N GLU A 51 3.31 -1.27 -2.21
CA GLU A 51 2.80 0.07 -2.52
C GLU A 51 3.08 0.44 -3.98
N PRO A 52 2.13 1.08 -4.68
CA PRO A 52 2.30 1.45 -6.08
C PRO A 52 3.44 2.46 -6.31
N ALA A 53 3.85 3.20 -5.27
CA ALA A 53 5.00 4.09 -5.31
C ALA A 53 6.34 3.33 -5.41
N GLU A 54 6.44 2.17 -4.75
CA GLU A 54 7.65 1.34 -4.76
C GLU A 54 7.67 0.36 -5.94
N PHE A 55 6.57 0.22 -6.67
CA PHE A 55 6.43 -0.73 -7.78
C PHE A 55 7.52 -0.60 -8.85
N ALA A 56 7.89 0.63 -9.26
CA ALA A 56 8.95 0.84 -10.24
C ALA A 56 10.31 0.33 -9.75
N LYS A 57 10.61 0.53 -8.46
CA LYS A 57 11.84 0.05 -7.82
C LYS A 57 11.84 -1.46 -7.68
N HIS A 58 10.69 -2.07 -7.42
CA HIS A 58 10.57 -3.51 -7.38
C HIS A 58 10.77 -4.14 -8.76
N ILE A 59 10.21 -3.57 -9.82
CA ILE A 59 10.45 -3.99 -11.21
C ILE A 59 11.94 -3.92 -11.55
N GLU A 60 12.63 -2.86 -11.17
CA GLU A 60 14.09 -2.75 -11.38
C GLU A 60 14.84 -3.95 -10.76
N ASN A 61 14.47 -4.34 -9.54
CA ASN A 61 15.10 -5.44 -8.82
C ASN A 61 14.72 -6.83 -9.37
N GLN A 62 13.43 -7.05 -9.64
CA GLN A 62 12.88 -8.33 -10.11
C GLN A 62 13.20 -8.59 -11.58
N ALA A 63 12.88 -7.64 -12.46
CA ALA A 63 13.11 -7.78 -13.89
C ALA A 63 14.55 -7.40 -14.32
N ARG A 64 15.40 -6.95 -13.38
CA ARG A 64 16.79 -6.53 -13.64
C ARG A 64 16.91 -5.54 -14.80
N VAL A 65 15.94 -4.64 -14.92
CA VAL A 65 15.88 -3.61 -15.97
C VAL A 65 16.43 -2.28 -15.42
N PRO A 66 16.98 -1.40 -16.27
CA PRO A 66 17.44 -0.09 -15.82
C PRO A 66 16.27 0.77 -15.30
N GLN A 67 16.55 1.62 -14.31
CA GLN A 67 15.57 2.48 -13.64
C GLN A 67 14.62 3.22 -14.61
N GLY A 68 15.18 3.83 -15.66
CA GLY A 68 14.37 4.56 -16.65
C GLY A 68 13.35 3.66 -17.34
N LYS A 69 13.74 2.43 -17.68
CA LYS A 69 12.84 1.44 -18.29
C LYS A 69 11.82 0.92 -17.28
N ALA A 70 12.24 0.69 -16.04
CA ALA A 70 11.35 0.28 -14.95
C ALA A 70 10.23 1.31 -14.71
N GLN A 71 10.56 2.60 -14.71
CA GLN A 71 9.56 3.67 -14.58
C GLN A 71 8.59 3.73 -15.76
N GLN A 72 9.07 3.53 -16.99
CA GLN A 72 8.19 3.48 -18.16
C GLN A 72 7.22 2.30 -18.10
N ILE A 73 7.72 1.10 -17.74
CA ILE A 73 6.90 -0.10 -17.58
C ILE A 73 5.86 0.11 -16.46
N ALA A 74 6.29 0.62 -15.31
CA ALA A 74 5.41 0.90 -14.18
C ALA A 74 4.28 1.89 -14.56
N GLY A 75 4.60 2.90 -15.37
CA GLY A 75 3.63 3.84 -15.92
C GLY A 75 2.60 3.17 -16.84
N ASP A 76 3.06 2.36 -17.80
CA ASP A 76 2.19 1.61 -18.71
C ASP A 76 1.25 0.66 -17.93
N VAL A 77 1.78 -0.11 -16.98
CA VAL A 77 0.99 -1.00 -16.11
C VAL A 77 -0.03 -0.22 -15.29
N SER A 78 0.38 0.90 -14.70
CA SER A 78 -0.52 1.75 -13.92
C SER A 78 -1.69 2.25 -14.76
N GLN A 79 -1.44 2.65 -16.01
CA GLN A 79 -2.48 3.15 -16.90
C GLN A 79 -3.38 2.04 -17.46
N GLN A 80 -2.80 0.91 -17.88
CA GLN A 80 -3.56 -0.12 -18.58
C GLN A 80 -4.23 -1.14 -17.65
N ILE A 81 -3.69 -1.33 -16.44
CA ILE A 81 -4.15 -2.35 -15.48
C ILE A 81 -4.73 -1.68 -14.24
N PHE A 82 -3.97 -0.85 -13.51
CA PHE A 82 -4.44 -0.33 -12.23
C PHE A 82 -5.62 0.66 -12.35
N LEU A 83 -5.59 1.59 -13.32
CA LEU A 83 -6.68 2.53 -13.57
C LEU A 83 -8.04 1.85 -13.84
N PRO A 84 -8.18 0.96 -14.84
CA PRO A 84 -9.49 0.37 -15.16
C PRO A 84 -10.04 -0.52 -14.04
N ILE A 85 -9.17 -1.14 -13.25
CA ILE A 85 -9.59 -1.93 -12.08
C ILE A 85 -10.13 -1.00 -11.00
N ARG A 86 -9.43 0.11 -10.70
CA ARG A 86 -9.92 1.14 -9.76
C ARG A 86 -11.26 1.73 -10.21
N GLU A 87 -11.41 2.01 -11.50
CA GLU A 87 -12.68 2.51 -12.06
C GLU A 87 -13.81 1.47 -11.94
N SER A 88 -13.53 0.20 -12.22
CA SER A 88 -14.50 -0.88 -12.08
C SER A 88 -14.93 -1.06 -10.62
N MET A 89 -14.00 -1.04 -9.68
CA MET A 89 -14.31 -1.09 -8.24
C MET A 89 -15.15 0.12 -7.81
N LYS A 90 -14.79 1.33 -8.26
CA LYS A 90 -15.56 2.54 -7.96
C LYS A 90 -16.99 2.44 -8.50
N LYS A 91 -17.19 1.98 -9.73
CA LYS A 91 -18.52 1.79 -10.33
C LYS A 91 -19.34 0.72 -9.61
N PHE A 92 -18.70 -0.37 -9.18
CA PHE A 92 -19.37 -1.40 -8.39
C PHE A 92 -19.86 -0.85 -7.05
N MET A 93 -19.00 -0.13 -6.32
CA MET A 93 -19.36 0.51 -5.05
C MET A 93 -20.43 1.59 -5.21
N ASP A 94 -20.38 2.39 -6.28
CA ASP A 94 -21.38 3.42 -6.59
C ASP A 94 -22.74 2.81 -6.98
N GLY A 95 -22.71 1.71 -7.74
CA GLY A 95 -23.90 0.93 -8.11
C GLY A 95 -24.61 0.30 -6.91
N GLN A 96 -23.87 -0.07 -5.85
CA GLN A 96 -24.44 -0.55 -4.59
C GLN A 96 -24.98 0.56 -3.68
N GLN A 97 -24.55 1.81 -3.85
CA GLN A 97 -25.05 2.95 -3.04
C GLN A 97 -26.44 3.44 -3.46
N LYS A 98 -26.96 3.02 -4.61
CA LYS A 98 -28.32 3.39 -5.05
C LYS A 98 -29.46 2.68 -4.29
N ALA A 99 -29.14 1.77 -3.36
CA ALA A 99 -30.11 1.02 -2.55
C ALA A 99 -30.01 1.27 -1.04
N VAL A 100 -29.39 2.39 -0.61
CA VAL A 100 -29.56 2.88 0.76
C VAL A 100 -30.20 4.26 0.72
N ALA A 101 -31.54 4.27 0.75
CA ALA A 101 -32.27 5.44 1.18
C ALA A 101 -31.68 5.91 2.52
N PRO A 102 -31.41 7.21 2.71
CA PRO A 102 -30.92 7.70 3.99
C PRO A 102 -31.96 7.37 5.06
N ALA A 103 -31.60 6.52 6.02
CA ALA A 103 -32.38 6.33 7.21
C ALA A 103 -32.53 7.71 7.90
N PRO A 104 -33.74 8.12 8.30
CA PRO A 104 -33.93 9.39 9.00
C PRO A 104 -33.09 9.38 10.27
N GLN A 105 -32.10 10.27 10.32
CA GLN A 105 -31.31 10.50 11.52
C GLN A 105 -32.27 11.01 12.62
N PRO A 106 -32.27 10.43 13.84
CA PRO A 106 -32.99 11.02 14.95
C PRO A 106 -32.46 12.44 15.19
N PRO A 107 -33.32 13.42 15.53
CA PRO A 107 -32.92 14.81 15.66
C PRO A 107 -31.83 14.95 16.73
N MET A 108 -30.70 15.52 16.33
CA MET A 108 -29.59 15.85 17.21
C MET A 108 -30.10 16.78 18.31
N LEU A 109 -29.87 16.43 19.58
CA LEU A 109 -30.11 17.33 20.69
C LEU A 109 -29.25 18.60 20.54
N PRO A 110 -29.72 19.78 20.98
CA PRO A 110 -28.96 21.02 20.87
C PRO A 110 -27.63 20.89 21.59
N GLN A 111 -26.53 20.99 20.85
CA GLN A 111 -25.20 21.09 21.43
C GLN A 111 -25.07 22.49 22.04
N THR A 112 -24.86 22.56 23.35
CA THR A 112 -24.46 23.80 24.02
C THR A 112 -23.10 24.27 23.49
N PRO A 113 -22.87 25.59 23.36
CA PRO A 113 -21.61 26.10 22.83
C PRO A 113 -20.44 25.70 23.74
N PRO A 114 -19.28 25.34 23.18
CA PRO A 114 -18.10 25.03 23.97
C PRO A 114 -17.61 26.29 24.70
N ALA A 115 -17.32 26.16 25.99
CA ALA A 115 -16.70 27.20 26.79
C ALA A 115 -15.32 27.60 26.21
N PRO A 116 -14.92 28.88 26.30
CA PRO A 116 -13.63 29.34 25.80
C PRO A 116 -12.47 28.66 26.55
N ALA A 117 -11.45 28.23 25.81
CA ALA A 117 -10.25 27.60 26.35
C ALA A 117 -9.48 28.54 27.30
N PRO A 118 -8.83 28.02 28.36
CA PRO A 118 -7.94 28.82 29.21
C PRO A 118 -6.69 29.29 28.45
N PRO A 119 -6.09 30.42 28.84
CA PRO A 119 -4.91 30.99 28.17
C PRO A 119 -3.67 30.08 28.28
N PRO A 120 -2.71 30.19 27.34
CA PRO A 120 -1.48 29.41 27.37
C PRO A 120 -0.59 29.82 28.54
N VAL A 121 -0.09 28.83 29.28
CA VAL A 121 0.93 29.02 30.32
C VAL A 121 2.29 29.37 29.70
N PRO A 122 3.07 30.31 30.28
CA PRO A 122 4.40 30.67 29.78
C PRO A 122 5.43 29.55 30.04
N PRO A 123 6.55 29.51 29.28
CA PRO A 123 7.53 28.43 29.37
C PRO A 123 8.42 28.61 30.60
N SER A 124 8.28 27.71 31.58
CA SER A 124 9.23 27.59 32.69
C SER A 124 10.41 26.70 32.30
N ALA A 125 11.59 27.33 32.10
CA ALA A 125 12.95 26.92 32.49
C ALA A 125 13.50 25.51 32.11
N PRO A 126 14.84 25.34 32.03
CA PRO A 126 15.48 24.27 31.24
C PRO A 126 15.47 22.88 31.91
N LYS A 127 15.46 21.84 31.06
CA LYS A 127 15.52 20.41 31.40
C LYS A 127 16.74 20.08 32.30
N PRO A 128 16.56 19.26 33.36
CA PRO A 128 17.66 18.64 34.09
C PRO A 128 18.49 17.69 33.19
N PRO A 129 19.80 17.53 33.43
CA PRO A 129 20.66 16.70 32.60
C PRO A 129 20.32 15.20 32.68
N GLU A 130 20.23 14.59 31.49
CA GLU A 130 20.06 13.18 31.18
C GLU A 130 21.01 12.30 32.03
N GLN A 131 20.46 11.50 32.95
CA GLN A 131 21.21 10.46 33.64
C GLN A 131 21.47 9.30 32.67
N LYS A 132 22.76 9.03 32.40
CA LYS A 132 23.21 7.88 31.61
C LYS A 132 22.78 6.57 32.31
N PRO A 133 22.35 5.53 31.56
CA PRO A 133 21.95 4.26 32.16
C PRO A 133 23.13 3.63 32.92
N PRO A 134 22.88 2.91 34.04
CA PRO A 134 23.93 2.33 34.84
C PRO A 134 24.72 1.29 34.03
N ALA A 135 26.05 1.32 34.20
CA ALA A 135 26.95 0.33 33.65
C ALA A 135 26.56 -1.07 34.14
N TYR A 136 26.30 -1.98 33.19
CA TYR A 136 26.05 -3.40 33.44
C TYR A 136 27.24 -3.98 34.20
N LYS A 137 27.06 -4.26 35.50
CA LYS A 137 28.03 -5.00 36.28
C LYS A 137 28.00 -6.44 35.78
N MET A 138 29.13 -6.90 35.24
CA MET A 138 29.35 -8.28 34.81
C MET A 138 28.75 -9.28 35.82
N ASP A 139 27.77 -10.07 35.38
CA ASP A 139 27.26 -11.23 36.09
C ASP A 139 28.39 -12.25 36.30
N PRO A 140 28.82 -12.55 37.55
CA PRO A 140 29.94 -13.46 37.82
C PRO A 140 29.65 -14.95 37.59
N TYR A 141 28.51 -15.32 36.98
CA TYR A 141 28.04 -16.70 36.84
C TYR A 141 27.68 -17.11 35.39
N ARG A 142 28.17 -16.39 34.38
CA ARG A 142 28.00 -16.83 32.98
C ARG A 142 28.99 -17.97 32.70
N GLU A 143 28.52 -19.21 32.80
CA GLU A 143 29.31 -20.41 32.48
C GLU A 143 29.85 -20.35 31.02
N PRO A 144 31.07 -20.84 30.76
CA PRO A 144 31.61 -20.92 29.41
C PRO A 144 30.90 -22.03 28.61
N PRO A 145 30.65 -21.82 27.31
CA PRO A 145 30.04 -22.85 26.46
C PRO A 145 31.03 -24.02 26.22
N GLU A 146 30.53 -25.26 26.35
CA GLU A 146 31.17 -26.48 25.83
C GLU A 146 31.19 -26.51 24.29
#